data_AF-A0A5D2HV15-F1
#
_entry.id   AF-A0A5D2HV15-F1
#
_cell.length_a   1.000
_cell.length_b   1.000
_cell.length_c   1.000
_cell.angle_alpha   90.00
_cell.angle_beta   90.00
_cell.angle_gamma   90.00
#
_symmetry.space_group_name_H-M   'P 1'
#
loop_
_entity.id
_entity.type
_entity.pdbx_description
1 polymer ?
#
loop_
_entity_poly.entity_id
_entity_poly.type
_entity_poly.pdbx_seq_one_letter_code
_entity_poly.pdbx_strand_id
1 'polypeptide(L)'
;MASKASFADQQKQVQENIHNQIKSLCTVMDAILLDVNEPQESQSKATPSRSGLSFAIGRNGPTNNHPDVPKTRPLKRTELSQRLKDSIGYTLDVKQSQIPHSEAGQGVFLNGEATVGSVIAIYPGVIYSPAYYRYIPGYPRVDAQNTYLITRYDGTVINAQPWGFGGETRELWDGSKMLDAKLNRVATEKGSDRLWKMLSKPLESSRVGNGEVLERRNPLALAHFANHPAKDTVPNVMICPYDFPLTEKDMRAYIPNLSFGNAEEVNMRRFGSFWFRWGSRNSESNGPVLKTLVLVATTALCDEEVLLNYRLSNSKRRPSWYTPVDEEEDQRRWS
;
A
#
# COMPACT_ATOMS: atom_id res chain seq x y z
N MET A 1 8.50 3.74 -33.46
CA MET A 1 8.82 2.33 -33.80
C MET A 1 8.35 1.46 -32.65
N ALA A 2 7.30 0.67 -32.84
CA ALA A 2 6.89 -0.33 -31.84
C ALA A 2 7.99 -1.41 -31.76
N SER A 3 8.46 -1.71 -30.55
CA SER A 3 9.58 -2.65 -30.36
C SER A 3 9.21 -4.06 -30.87
N LYS A 4 10.17 -4.77 -31.47
CA LYS A 4 10.03 -6.19 -31.87
C LYS A 4 10.03 -7.16 -30.67
N ALA A 5 10.08 -6.65 -29.44
CA ALA A 5 10.14 -7.47 -28.23
C ALA A 5 8.78 -8.15 -27.97
N SER A 6 8.80 -9.38 -27.48
CA SER A 6 7.56 -10.09 -27.12
C SER A 6 6.84 -9.37 -25.98
N PHE A 7 5.54 -9.61 -25.82
CA PHE A 7 4.78 -9.07 -24.69
C PHE A 7 5.40 -9.46 -23.33
N ALA A 8 5.91 -10.70 -23.23
CA ALA A 8 6.57 -11.19 -22.02
C ALA A 8 7.87 -10.42 -21.72
N ASP A 9 8.66 -10.11 -22.75
CA ASP A 9 9.89 -9.31 -22.59
C ASP A 9 9.57 -7.87 -22.17
N GLN A 10 8.54 -7.27 -22.77
CA GLN A 10 8.07 -5.93 -22.41
C GLN A 10 7.57 -5.89 -20.96
N GLN A 11 6.78 -6.88 -20.55
CA GLN A 11 6.32 -7.01 -19.17
C GLN A 11 7.51 -7.15 -18.21
N LYS A 12 8.49 -7.99 -18.55
CA LYS A 12 9.71 -8.18 -17.75
C LYS A 12 10.49 -6.87 -17.61
N GLN A 13 10.69 -6.14 -18.70
CA GLN A 13 11.40 -4.86 -18.69
C GLN A 13 10.70 -3.81 -17.79
N VAL A 14 9.37 -3.77 -17.82
CA VAL A 14 8.60 -2.89 -16.93
C VAL A 14 8.78 -3.28 -15.46
N GLN A 15 8.72 -4.58 -15.14
CA GLN A 15 8.95 -5.06 -13.77
C GLN A 15 10.37 -4.78 -13.28
N GLU A 16 11.38 -5.01 -14.12
CA GLU A 16 12.78 -4.70 -13.79
C GLU A 16 12.99 -3.19 -13.57
N ASN A 17 12.40 -2.34 -14.41
CA ASN A 17 12.45 -0.89 -14.23
C ASN A 17 11.83 -0.45 -12.89
N ILE A 18 10.63 -0.96 -12.57
CA ILE A 18 9.96 -0.65 -11.29
C ILE A 18 10.83 -1.13 -10.12
N HIS A 19 11.32 -2.36 -10.18
CA HIS A 19 12.14 -2.94 -9.13
C HIS A 19 13.41 -2.11 -8.88
N ASN A 20 14.13 -1.73 -9.93
CA ASN A 20 15.34 -0.91 -9.83
C ASN A 20 15.06 0.46 -9.21
N GLN A 21 13.95 1.11 -9.57
CA GLN A 21 13.57 2.40 -8.99
C GLN A 21 13.15 2.27 -7.52
N ILE A 22 12.38 1.25 -7.15
CA ILE A 22 12.03 0.97 -5.75
C ILE A 22 13.27 0.66 -4.92
N LYS A 23 14.23 -0.09 -5.46
CA LYS A 23 15.52 -0.36 -4.82
C LYS A 23 16.32 0.92 -4.61
N SER A 24 16.44 1.76 -5.65
CA SER A 24 17.10 3.07 -5.55
C SER A 24 16.45 3.96 -4.50
N LEU A 25 15.11 4.01 -4.46
CA LEU A 25 14.35 4.73 -3.44
C LEU A 25 14.71 4.24 -2.03
N CYS A 26 14.71 2.92 -1.80
CA CYS A 26 15.04 2.34 -0.50
C CYS A 26 16.48 2.70 -0.09
N THR A 27 17.44 2.61 -1.01
CA THR A 27 18.84 2.99 -0.74
C THR A 27 18.98 4.47 -0.37
N VAL A 28 18.27 5.37 -1.05
CA VAL A 28 18.24 6.80 -0.71
C VAL A 28 17.59 7.03 0.66
N MET A 29 16.48 6.35 0.95
CA MET A 29 15.80 6.43 2.23
C MET A 29 16.69 5.93 3.38
N ASP A 30 17.43 4.84 3.18
CA ASP A 30 18.44 4.37 4.13
C ASP A 30 19.52 5.41 4.38
N ALA A 31 20.09 5.99 3.33
CA ALA A 31 21.12 7.03 3.45
C ALA A 31 20.62 8.28 4.19
N ILE A 32 19.34 8.61 4.06
CA ILE A 32 18.74 9.75 4.76
C ILE A 32 18.43 9.41 6.23
N LEU A 33 17.87 8.22 6.50
CA LEU A 33 17.25 7.85 7.77
C LEU A 33 18.13 7.05 8.72
N LEU A 34 19.08 6.28 8.21
CA LEU A 34 20.01 5.52 9.03
C LEU A 34 21.21 6.40 9.38
N ASP A 35 21.66 6.33 10.62
CA ASP A 35 22.90 6.98 11.04
C ASP A 35 24.07 6.05 10.71
N VAL A 36 25.03 6.50 9.91
CA VAL A 36 26.20 5.69 9.51
C VAL A 36 27.16 5.49 10.70
N ASN A 37 26.94 6.20 11.82
CA ASN A 37 27.86 6.27 12.95
C ASN A 37 27.43 5.54 14.23
N GLU A 38 26.27 4.87 14.28
CA GLU A 38 25.99 3.94 15.38
C GLU A 38 26.55 2.56 15.03
N PRO A 39 27.53 2.02 15.79
CA PRO A 39 27.93 0.63 15.64
C PRO A 39 26.71 -0.25 15.89
N GLN A 40 26.39 -1.13 14.94
CA GLN A 40 25.56 -2.29 15.28
C GLN A 40 26.30 -3.02 16.39
N GLU A 41 25.78 -2.95 17.62
CA GLU A 41 26.26 -3.80 18.71
C GLU A 41 26.02 -5.26 18.30
N SER A 42 27.05 -5.84 17.72
CA SER A 42 27.21 -7.27 17.57
C SER A 42 27.00 -7.89 18.95
N GLN A 43 25.92 -8.66 19.09
CA GLN A 43 25.57 -9.40 20.30
C GLN A 43 26.75 -10.27 20.74
N SER A 44 27.59 -9.73 21.62
CA SER A 44 28.64 -10.49 22.27
C SER A 44 28.02 -11.33 23.38
N LYS A 45 28.14 -12.65 23.22
CA LYS A 45 27.79 -13.70 24.19
C LYS A 45 28.17 -13.30 25.61
N ALA A 46 27.19 -12.90 26.43
CA ALA A 46 27.37 -12.78 27.87
C ALA A 46 27.18 -14.17 28.51
N THR A 47 28.26 -14.70 29.09
CA THR A 47 28.27 -15.86 29.99
C THR A 47 27.45 -15.59 31.25
N PRO A 48 26.74 -16.58 31.83
CA PRO A 48 25.90 -16.35 33.00
C PRO A 48 26.76 -16.30 34.27
N SER A 49 26.80 -15.13 34.92
CA SER A 49 27.31 -14.99 36.28
C SER A 49 26.27 -15.56 37.26
N ARG A 50 26.74 -16.50 38.06
CA ARG A 50 25.98 -17.31 39.01
C ARG A 50 25.80 -16.55 40.33
N SER A 51 24.57 -16.25 40.73
CA SER A 51 24.14 -15.86 42.08
C SER A 51 22.61 -16.03 42.10
N GLY A 52 21.95 -16.84 42.93
CA GLY A 52 22.22 -17.18 44.33
C GLY A 52 21.10 -16.59 45.17
N LEU A 53 19.94 -17.27 45.20
CA LEU A 53 18.78 -17.06 46.10
C LEU A 53 17.88 -15.83 45.85
N SER A 54 16.74 -16.05 45.16
CA SER A 54 15.51 -15.31 45.47
C SER A 54 14.27 -16.10 45.02
N PHE A 55 13.31 -16.18 45.92
CA PHE A 55 12.11 -17.03 45.93
C PHE A 55 11.25 -17.00 44.66
N ALA A 56 10.75 -18.16 44.29
CA ALA A 56 9.74 -18.37 43.26
C ALA A 56 8.39 -17.76 43.66
N ILE A 57 7.96 -16.71 42.97
CA ILE A 57 6.56 -16.31 42.86
C ILE A 57 6.25 -16.27 41.36
N GLY A 58 5.44 -17.23 40.92
CA GLY A 58 4.96 -17.33 39.56
C GLY A 58 4.13 -16.12 39.18
N ARG A 59 4.63 -15.36 38.19
CA ARG A 59 3.85 -14.35 37.47
C ARG A 59 4.02 -14.65 36.00
N ASN A 60 3.09 -15.43 35.46
CA ASN A 60 2.90 -15.57 34.02
C ASN A 60 2.36 -14.24 33.48
N GLY A 61 3.25 -13.25 33.32
CA GLY A 61 2.98 -12.09 32.47
C GLY A 61 3.21 -12.49 31.02
N PRO A 62 2.38 -12.02 30.07
CA PRO A 62 2.70 -12.21 28.66
C PRO A 62 4.03 -11.50 28.39
N THR A 63 5.01 -12.25 27.90
CA THR A 63 6.22 -11.66 27.33
C THR A 63 5.79 -10.93 26.07
N ASN A 64 5.58 -9.62 26.20
CA ASN A 64 5.46 -8.72 25.06
C ASN A 64 6.81 -8.68 24.35
N ASN A 65 7.10 -9.69 23.54
CA ASN A 65 8.18 -9.69 22.56
C ASN A 65 7.77 -8.73 21.45
N HIS A 66 7.74 -7.43 21.73
CA HIS A 66 7.68 -6.46 20.65
C HIS A 66 9.00 -6.53 19.88
N PRO A 67 8.96 -6.68 18.55
CA PRO A 67 10.18 -6.66 17.77
C PRO A 67 10.92 -5.34 17.99
N ASP A 68 12.23 -5.40 18.20
CA ASP A 68 13.07 -4.22 18.32
C ASP A 68 12.96 -3.39 17.03
N VAL A 69 12.33 -2.22 17.15
CA VAL A 69 12.19 -1.28 16.04
C VAL A 69 13.55 -0.60 15.82
N PRO A 70 14.19 -0.76 14.64
CA PRO A 70 15.48 -0.12 14.38
C PRO A 70 15.37 1.40 14.54
N LYS A 71 16.29 1.98 15.30
CA LYS A 71 16.36 3.43 15.46
C LYS A 71 16.67 4.08 14.12
N THR A 72 15.92 5.13 13.81
CA THR A 72 16.15 5.98 12.64
C THR A 72 16.33 7.41 13.13
N ARG A 73 16.97 8.24 12.30
CA ARG A 73 17.11 9.67 12.56
C ARG A 73 15.72 10.29 12.81
N PRO A 74 15.58 11.17 13.81
CA PRO A 74 14.30 11.77 14.19
C PRO A 74 13.90 12.89 13.23
N LEU A 75 13.82 12.57 11.93
CA LEU A 75 13.37 13.49 10.88
C LEU A 75 11.85 13.46 10.80
N LYS A 76 11.26 14.66 10.67
CA LYS A 76 9.84 14.81 10.32
C LYS A 76 9.60 14.36 8.89
N ARG A 77 8.38 13.93 8.58
CA ARG A 77 8.00 13.52 7.22
C ARG A 77 8.27 14.60 6.17
N THR A 78 8.06 15.88 6.49
CA THR A 78 8.32 17.00 5.57
C THR A 78 9.81 17.17 5.25
N GLU A 79 10.68 16.97 6.24
CA GLU A 79 12.12 17.04 6.04
C GLU A 79 12.63 15.85 5.23
N LEU A 80 12.13 14.65 5.52
CA LEU A 80 12.42 13.45 4.73
C LEU A 80 11.97 13.61 3.28
N SER A 81 10.76 14.15 3.07
CA SER A 81 10.21 14.46 1.75
C SER A 81 11.12 15.41 0.96
N GLN A 82 11.62 16.48 1.60
CA GLN A 82 12.53 17.41 0.94
C GLN A 82 13.88 16.74 0.59
N ARG A 83 14.49 16.01 1.52
CA ARG A 83 15.77 15.32 1.27
C ARG A 83 15.64 14.24 0.18
N LEU A 84 14.48 13.57 0.13
CA LEU A 84 14.18 12.62 -0.93
C LEU A 84 14.09 13.35 -2.28
N LYS A 85 13.36 14.47 -2.35
CA LYS A 85 13.28 15.31 -3.54
C LYS A 85 14.66 15.72 -4.04
N ASP A 86 15.52 16.20 -3.15
CA ASP A 86 16.88 16.63 -3.51
C ASP A 86 17.72 15.48 -4.09
N SER A 87 17.37 14.22 -3.78
CA SER A 87 18.10 13.03 -4.22
C SER A 87 17.54 12.39 -5.49
N ILE A 88 16.21 12.36 -5.66
CA ILE A 88 15.55 11.67 -6.80
C ILE A 88 14.85 12.62 -7.79
N GLY A 89 14.86 13.93 -7.52
CA GLY A 89 14.31 14.97 -8.39
C GLY A 89 12.87 15.39 -8.05
N TYR A 90 12.12 14.59 -7.30
CA TYR A 90 10.73 14.89 -6.94
C TYR A 90 10.28 14.29 -5.61
N THR A 91 9.17 14.80 -5.10
CA THR A 91 8.39 14.23 -4.00
C THR A 91 6.89 14.43 -4.27
N LEU A 92 6.04 14.00 -3.34
CA LEU A 92 4.59 14.14 -3.43
C LEU A 92 4.02 15.02 -2.31
N ASP A 93 3.04 15.84 -2.67
CA ASP A 93 2.23 16.62 -1.75
C ASP A 93 0.75 16.29 -1.93
N VAL A 94 0.00 16.21 -0.82
CA VAL A 94 -1.47 16.14 -0.89
C VAL A 94 -2.04 17.53 -0.70
N LYS A 95 -2.79 18.02 -1.69
CA LYS A 95 -3.40 19.35 -1.71
C LYS A 95 -4.86 19.25 -2.17
N GLN A 96 -5.61 20.35 -2.14
CA GLN A 96 -6.93 20.39 -2.75
C GLN A 96 -6.79 20.11 -4.27
N SER A 97 -7.59 19.18 -4.81
CA SER A 97 -7.56 18.83 -6.23
C SER A 97 -7.96 20.02 -7.10
N GLN A 98 -7.38 20.11 -8.29
CA GLN A 98 -7.71 21.10 -9.31
C GLN A 98 -8.90 20.67 -10.18
N ILE A 99 -9.39 19.43 -10.03
CA ILE A 99 -10.55 18.93 -10.76
C ILE A 99 -11.80 19.74 -10.36
N PRO A 100 -12.55 20.30 -11.32
CA PRO A 100 -13.70 21.15 -11.05
C PRO A 100 -14.94 20.34 -10.65
N HIS A 101 -14.85 19.58 -9.55
CA HIS A 101 -15.95 18.80 -9.00
C HIS A 101 -15.89 18.78 -7.46
N SER A 102 -17.04 18.91 -6.79
CA SER A 102 -17.13 18.96 -5.32
C SER A 102 -16.61 17.70 -4.63
N GLU A 103 -16.79 16.54 -5.26
CA GLU A 103 -16.33 15.24 -4.74
C GLU A 103 -14.84 14.95 -5.03
N ALA A 104 -14.13 15.78 -5.79
CA ALA A 104 -12.70 15.55 -6.08
C ALA A 104 -11.82 15.63 -4.82
N GLY A 105 -12.25 16.41 -3.82
CA GLY A 105 -11.59 16.46 -2.52
C GLY A 105 -10.09 16.78 -2.63
N GLN A 106 -9.27 15.95 -1.99
CA GLN A 106 -7.82 16.09 -2.06
C GLN A 106 -7.25 15.30 -3.25
N GLY A 107 -6.23 15.85 -3.88
CA GLY A 107 -5.42 15.20 -4.91
C GLY A 107 -3.96 15.10 -4.47
N VAL A 108 -3.22 14.18 -5.08
CA VAL A 108 -1.75 14.10 -4.93
C VAL A 108 -1.07 14.81 -6.09
N PHE A 109 -0.06 15.63 -5.76
CA PHE A 109 0.68 16.46 -6.68
C PHE A 109 2.13 16.02 -6.65
N LEU A 110 2.74 15.89 -7.83
CA LEU A 110 4.17 15.78 -7.96
C LEU A 110 4.79 17.15 -7.72
N ASN A 111 5.90 17.21 -6.99
CA ASN A 111 6.65 18.42 -6.69
C ASN A 111 8.13 18.18 -7.07
N GLY A 112 8.60 18.80 -8.13
CA GLY A 112 9.83 18.48 -8.85
C GLY A 112 9.55 17.97 -10.26
N GLU A 113 10.45 17.14 -10.78
CA GLU A 113 10.39 16.63 -12.16
C GLU A 113 10.52 15.10 -12.18
N ALA A 114 9.68 14.43 -12.98
CA ALA A 114 9.78 13.00 -13.24
C ALA A 114 9.63 12.69 -14.73
N THR A 115 10.43 11.74 -15.21
CA THR A 115 10.41 11.33 -16.62
C THR A 115 9.37 10.23 -16.88
N VAL A 116 9.04 10.00 -18.16
CA VAL A 116 8.23 8.86 -18.58
C VAL A 116 8.82 7.56 -18.05
N GLY A 117 8.00 6.70 -17.45
CA GLY A 117 8.43 5.43 -16.86
C GLY A 117 8.93 5.53 -15.42
N SER A 118 8.95 6.72 -14.81
CA SER A 118 9.28 6.89 -13.38
C SER A 118 8.18 6.34 -12.47
N VAL A 119 8.56 5.72 -11.36
CA VAL A 119 7.65 5.25 -10.31
C VAL A 119 7.25 6.43 -9.42
N ILE A 120 6.06 6.97 -9.62
CA ILE A 120 5.60 8.19 -8.97
C ILE A 120 5.11 7.95 -7.55
N ALA A 121 4.34 6.88 -7.34
CA ALA A 121 3.73 6.59 -6.05
C ALA A 121 3.52 5.09 -5.83
N ILE A 122 3.48 4.66 -4.57
CA ILE A 122 3.14 3.30 -4.16
C ILE A 122 1.74 3.33 -3.54
N TYR A 123 0.89 2.37 -3.90
CA TYR A 123 -0.43 2.19 -3.28
C TYR A 123 -0.27 1.48 -1.94
N PRO A 124 -0.42 2.21 -0.82
CA PRO A 124 -0.13 1.64 0.49
C PRO A 124 -1.33 0.84 1.00
N GLY A 125 -1.17 0.18 2.13
CA GLY A 125 -2.30 -0.36 2.86
C GLY A 125 -2.26 -1.86 3.08
N VAL A 126 -3.39 -2.37 3.58
CA VAL A 126 -3.57 -3.79 3.89
C VAL A 126 -3.98 -4.55 2.63
N ILE A 127 -3.24 -5.61 2.32
CA ILE A 127 -3.43 -6.49 1.17
C ILE A 127 -4.30 -7.68 1.57
N TYR A 128 -5.38 -7.90 0.85
CA TYR A 128 -6.28 -9.04 1.00
C TYR A 128 -6.24 -9.88 -0.27
N SER A 129 -5.78 -11.12 -0.15
CA SER A 129 -6.01 -12.11 -1.19
C SER A 129 -7.50 -12.46 -1.27
N PRO A 130 -7.98 -13.05 -2.37
CA PRO A 130 -9.37 -13.47 -2.50
C PRO A 130 -9.90 -14.32 -1.32
N ALA A 131 -9.02 -15.06 -0.64
CA ALA A 131 -9.37 -15.92 0.50
C ALA A 131 -9.82 -15.12 1.72
N TYR A 132 -9.44 -13.84 1.77
CA TYR A 132 -9.64 -12.96 2.91
C TYR A 132 -10.62 -11.82 2.65
N TYR A 133 -11.35 -11.81 1.52
CA TYR A 133 -12.32 -10.74 1.21
C TYR A 133 -13.35 -10.48 2.31
N ARG A 134 -13.82 -11.54 2.99
CA ARG A 134 -14.79 -11.42 4.10
C ARG A 134 -14.25 -10.62 5.30
N TYR A 135 -12.94 -10.37 5.35
CA TYR A 135 -12.28 -9.60 6.40
C TYR A 135 -11.99 -8.17 5.98
N ILE A 136 -12.30 -7.78 4.74
CA ILE A 136 -12.23 -6.38 4.33
C ILE A 136 -13.30 -5.61 5.12
N PRO A 137 -12.96 -4.51 5.80
CA PRO A 137 -13.93 -3.70 6.51
C PRO A 137 -15.12 -3.28 5.62
N GLY A 138 -16.34 -3.48 6.10
CA GLY A 138 -17.57 -3.19 5.35
C GLY A 138 -18.07 -4.32 4.45
N TYR A 139 -17.40 -5.48 4.39
CA TYR A 139 -17.85 -6.61 3.59
C TYR A 139 -19.31 -7.01 3.89
N PRO A 140 -20.16 -7.28 2.86
CA PRO A 140 -19.82 -7.31 1.42
C PRO A 140 -19.80 -5.94 0.72
N ARG A 141 -20.30 -4.88 1.35
CA ARG A 141 -20.38 -3.52 0.78
C ARG A 141 -19.15 -2.69 1.15
N VAL A 142 -17.99 -3.20 0.77
CA VAL A 142 -16.68 -2.66 1.18
C VAL A 142 -16.45 -1.22 0.69
N ASP A 143 -17.07 -0.84 -0.42
CA ASP A 143 -16.94 0.45 -1.09
C ASP A 143 -17.84 1.55 -0.51
N ALA A 144 -18.89 1.19 0.23
CA ALA A 144 -19.90 2.14 0.71
C ALA A 144 -19.35 3.26 1.61
N GLN A 145 -18.24 3.02 2.31
CA GLN A 145 -17.55 3.98 3.19
C GLN A 145 -16.03 4.00 2.98
N ASN A 146 -15.55 3.40 1.88
CA ASN A 146 -14.13 3.28 1.61
C ASN A 146 -13.85 3.53 0.12
N THR A 147 -13.36 4.73 -0.17
CA THR A 147 -12.96 5.17 -1.50
C THR A 147 -11.51 4.79 -1.84
N TYR A 148 -10.79 4.17 -0.91
CA TYR A 148 -9.37 3.83 -1.03
C TYR A 148 -9.13 2.32 -1.15
N LEU A 149 -10.03 1.65 -1.88
CA LEU A 149 -9.89 0.26 -2.28
C LEU A 149 -9.47 0.18 -3.74
N ILE A 150 -8.52 -0.70 -4.03
CA ILE A 150 -8.10 -1.00 -5.39
C ILE A 150 -7.92 -2.50 -5.57
N THR A 151 -8.26 -3.01 -6.75
CA THR A 151 -8.18 -4.44 -7.09
C THR A 151 -7.17 -4.65 -8.21
N ARG A 152 -6.23 -5.56 -7.97
CA ARG A 152 -5.28 -6.07 -8.97
C ARG A 152 -5.96 -7.06 -9.92
N TYR A 153 -5.35 -7.30 -11.08
CA TYR A 153 -5.87 -8.25 -12.07
C TYR A 153 -5.99 -9.68 -11.54
N ASP A 154 -5.13 -10.07 -10.59
CA ASP A 154 -5.12 -11.37 -9.94
C ASP A 154 -6.16 -11.51 -8.80
N GLY A 155 -6.98 -10.47 -8.59
CA GLY A 155 -7.99 -10.45 -7.53
C GLY A 155 -7.46 -10.08 -6.15
N THR A 156 -6.20 -9.68 -6.02
CA THR A 156 -5.75 -9.11 -4.75
C THR A 156 -6.33 -7.70 -4.57
N VAL A 157 -6.89 -7.43 -3.38
CA VAL A 157 -7.43 -6.10 -3.01
C VAL A 157 -6.48 -5.41 -2.05
N ILE A 158 -6.20 -4.12 -2.27
CA ILE A 158 -5.43 -3.29 -1.35
C ILE A 158 -6.35 -2.23 -0.75
N ASN A 159 -6.34 -2.13 0.59
CA ASN A 159 -7.08 -1.13 1.35
C ASN A 159 -6.13 -0.10 1.95
N ALA A 160 -6.06 1.08 1.34
CA ALA A 160 -5.21 2.18 1.81
C ALA A 160 -5.83 3.01 2.94
N GLN A 161 -7.13 2.83 3.25
CA GLN A 161 -7.81 3.64 4.27
C GLN A 161 -7.13 3.62 5.66
N PRO A 162 -6.62 2.49 6.18
CA PRO A 162 -5.89 2.47 7.45
C PRO A 162 -4.50 3.13 7.36
N TRP A 163 -3.94 3.26 6.15
CA TRP A 163 -2.65 3.94 5.96
C TRP A 163 -2.79 5.45 6.12
N GLY A 164 -3.83 6.05 5.54
CA GLY A 164 -4.07 7.50 5.57
C GLY A 164 -2.89 8.28 4.98
N PHE A 165 -2.38 9.26 5.71
CA PHE A 165 -1.19 10.03 5.30
C PHE A 165 0.15 9.35 5.65
N GLY A 166 0.12 8.15 6.24
CA GLY A 166 1.30 7.54 6.85
C GLY A 166 1.44 7.96 8.32
N GLY A 167 2.67 8.22 8.76
CA GLY A 167 3.01 8.56 10.14
C GLY A 167 4.33 9.32 10.21
N GLU A 168 4.79 9.60 11.43
CA GLU A 168 5.99 10.42 11.68
C GLU A 168 7.21 9.60 12.13
N THR A 169 7.09 8.28 12.22
CA THR A 169 8.15 7.39 12.71
C THR A 169 8.17 6.06 11.99
N ARG A 170 9.29 5.35 12.10
CA ARG A 170 9.33 3.90 11.87
C ARG A 170 8.67 3.21 13.07
N GLU A 171 7.65 2.40 12.82
CA GLU A 171 6.86 1.79 13.88
C GLU A 171 6.32 0.42 13.49
N LEU A 172 5.93 -0.38 14.49
CA LEU A 172 5.17 -1.60 14.28
C LEU A 172 3.76 -1.24 13.81
N TRP A 173 3.46 -1.50 12.54
CA TRP A 173 2.17 -1.23 11.94
C TRP A 173 1.40 -2.52 11.68
N ASP A 174 0.22 -2.63 12.28
CA ASP A 174 -0.65 -3.81 12.22
C ASP A 174 -1.85 -3.62 11.28
N GLY A 175 -1.86 -2.56 10.47
CA GLY A 175 -2.96 -2.29 9.54
C GLY A 175 -4.27 -1.87 10.21
N SER A 176 -4.29 -1.68 11.53
CA SER A 176 -5.43 -1.07 12.22
C SER A 176 -5.51 0.42 11.86
N LYS A 177 -6.74 0.96 11.83
CA LYS A 177 -6.90 2.41 11.73
C LYS A 177 -6.30 2.99 13.01
N MET A 178 -5.31 3.88 12.90
CA MET A 178 -5.05 4.81 13.99
C MET A 178 -6.37 5.55 14.21
N LEU A 179 -7.06 5.19 15.28
CA LEU A 179 -8.27 5.87 15.69
C LEU A 179 -7.81 7.24 16.19
N ASP A 180 -7.68 8.20 15.28
CA ASP A 180 -7.65 9.60 15.69
C ASP A 180 -8.92 9.81 16.51
N ALA A 181 -8.73 10.06 17.81
CA ALA A 181 -9.74 10.14 18.85
C ALA A 181 -10.65 11.38 18.70
N LYS A 182 -11.11 11.69 17.49
CA LYS A 182 -11.89 12.90 17.17
C LYS A 182 -13.02 12.69 16.16
N LEU A 183 -13.59 11.49 16.10
CA LEU A 183 -14.86 11.23 15.39
C LEU A 183 -15.97 10.77 16.33
N ASN A 184 -16.23 11.59 17.36
CA ASN A 184 -17.59 11.75 17.86
C ASN A 184 -18.30 12.76 16.95
N ARG A 185 -18.80 12.31 15.79
CA ARG A 185 -19.87 13.03 15.08
C ARG A 185 -20.98 12.05 14.72
N VAL A 186 -22.08 12.27 15.43
CA VAL A 186 -23.45 11.80 15.19
C VAL A 186 -23.68 11.49 13.70
N ALA A 187 -23.63 10.21 13.34
CA ALA A 187 -24.13 9.72 12.07
C ALA A 187 -25.48 9.08 12.34
N THR A 188 -26.52 9.58 11.67
CA THR A 188 -27.88 9.05 11.72
C THR A 188 -27.89 7.69 11.02
N GLU A 189 -27.64 6.62 11.77
CA GLU A 189 -27.54 5.24 11.26
C GLU A 189 -28.90 4.76 10.70
N LYS A 190 -28.92 4.28 9.45
CA LYS A 190 -30.09 3.59 8.88
C LYS A 190 -30.14 2.15 9.39
N GLY A 191 -31.35 1.60 9.56
CA GLY A 191 -31.56 0.27 10.14
C GLY A 191 -30.87 -0.90 9.42
N SER A 192 -30.58 -0.78 8.12
CA SER A 192 -29.81 -1.79 7.37
C SER A 192 -28.36 -1.89 7.82
N ASP A 193 -27.78 -0.78 8.24
CA ASP A 193 -26.34 -0.70 8.54
C ASP A 193 -26.03 -1.40 9.87
N ARG A 194 -26.99 -1.38 10.82
CA ARG A 194 -26.92 -2.17 12.05
C ARG A 194 -26.94 -3.67 11.81
N LEU A 195 -27.78 -4.15 10.89
CA LEU A 195 -27.84 -5.56 10.51
C LEU A 195 -26.51 -6.04 9.89
N TRP A 196 -25.90 -5.24 9.02
CA TRP A 196 -24.59 -5.57 8.44
C TRP A 196 -23.43 -5.46 9.44
N LYS A 197 -23.51 -4.52 10.39
CA LYS A 197 -22.54 -4.38 11.48
C LYS A 197 -22.58 -5.56 12.47
N MET A 198 -23.74 -6.22 12.62
CA MET A 198 -23.86 -7.47 13.37
C MET A 198 -23.33 -8.70 12.60
N LEU A 199 -23.37 -8.68 11.27
CA LEU A 199 -22.92 -9.78 10.41
C LEU A 199 -21.45 -9.70 10.02
N SER A 200 -20.88 -8.49 10.01
CA SER A 200 -19.43 -8.29 9.92
C SER A 200 -18.83 -8.70 11.25
N LYS A 201 -18.04 -9.77 11.25
CA LYS A 201 -17.31 -10.17 12.46
C LYS A 201 -16.46 -8.97 12.90
N PRO A 202 -16.57 -8.52 14.16
CA PRO A 202 -15.69 -7.49 14.70
C PRO A 202 -14.25 -7.90 14.42
N LEU A 203 -13.42 -6.91 14.11
CA LEU A 203 -11.99 -7.06 13.93
C LEU A 203 -11.41 -7.63 15.24
N GLU A 204 -11.39 -8.95 15.39
CA GLU A 204 -10.47 -9.59 16.32
C GLU A 204 -9.08 -9.23 15.79
N SER A 205 -8.41 -8.35 16.52
CA SER A 205 -7.04 -7.90 16.31
C SER A 205 -6.01 -9.03 16.24
N SER A 206 -6.43 -10.28 16.45
CA SER A 206 -5.56 -11.47 16.44
C SER A 206 -5.27 -12.05 15.04
N ARG A 207 -5.86 -11.53 13.95
CA ARG A 207 -5.73 -12.13 12.61
C ARG A 207 -5.14 -11.26 11.51
N VAL A 208 -4.95 -9.95 11.73
CA VAL A 208 -3.89 -9.27 10.98
C VAL A 208 -2.60 -9.87 11.52
N GLY A 209 -1.66 -10.31 10.67
CA GLY A 209 -0.42 -10.92 11.15
C GLY A 209 0.24 -10.03 12.21
N ASN A 210 1.07 -10.61 13.08
CA ASN A 210 1.94 -9.84 13.98
C ASN A 210 2.51 -8.68 13.15
N GLY A 211 2.16 -7.44 13.49
CA GLY A 211 2.37 -6.27 12.63
C GLY A 211 3.80 -6.19 12.09
N GLU A 212 4.02 -5.35 11.09
CA GLU A 212 5.33 -5.23 10.45
C GLU A 212 5.96 -3.89 10.83
N VAL A 213 7.26 -3.88 11.07
CA VAL A 213 7.99 -2.63 11.34
C VAL A 213 8.18 -1.89 10.03
N LEU A 214 7.40 -0.83 9.82
CA LEU A 214 7.38 -0.06 8.57
C LEU A 214 7.79 1.40 8.79
N GLU A 215 8.44 1.97 7.78
CA GLU A 215 8.73 3.37 7.66
C GLU A 215 7.47 4.13 7.22
N ARG A 216 6.72 4.66 8.19
CA ARG A 216 5.44 5.35 7.93
C ARG A 216 5.61 6.73 7.33
N ARG A 217 6.83 7.27 7.30
CA ARG A 217 7.14 8.57 6.68
C ARG A 217 7.37 8.51 5.16
N ASN A 218 7.23 7.35 4.50
CA ASN A 218 7.51 7.20 3.07
C ASN A 218 6.73 8.26 2.22
N PRO A 219 7.43 9.23 1.60
CA PRO A 219 6.78 10.32 0.85
C PRO A 219 6.02 9.84 -0.39
N LEU A 220 6.37 8.68 -0.95
CA LEU A 220 5.73 8.14 -2.16
C LEU A 220 4.52 7.23 -1.84
N ALA A 221 4.22 6.97 -0.56
CA ALA A 221 3.10 6.12 -0.13
C ALA A 221 1.74 6.85 -0.14
N LEU A 222 1.41 7.52 -1.25
CA LEU A 222 0.25 8.41 -1.38
C LEU A 222 -0.58 8.14 -2.65
N ALA A 223 -0.35 7.03 -3.35
CA ALA A 223 -1.05 6.74 -4.62
C ALA A 223 -2.59 6.71 -4.51
N HIS A 224 -3.12 6.41 -3.33
CA HIS A 224 -4.56 6.38 -3.07
C HIS A 224 -5.23 7.76 -3.09
N PHE A 225 -4.46 8.85 -3.12
CA PHE A 225 -4.94 10.22 -3.33
C PHE A 225 -4.89 10.66 -4.81
N ALA A 226 -4.39 9.82 -5.73
CA ALA A 226 -4.42 10.14 -7.16
C ALA A 226 -5.85 10.09 -7.67
N ASN A 227 -6.33 11.18 -8.26
CA ASN A 227 -7.71 11.30 -8.71
C ASN A 227 -7.91 10.86 -10.14
N HIS A 228 -9.16 10.55 -10.48
CA HIS A 228 -9.56 10.39 -11.87
C HIS A 228 -9.53 11.74 -12.60
N PRO A 229 -8.98 11.84 -13.82
CA PRO A 229 -8.96 13.08 -14.57
C PRO A 229 -10.38 13.65 -14.80
N ALA A 230 -10.45 14.97 -14.94
CA ALA A 230 -11.66 15.62 -15.43
C ALA A 230 -11.94 15.21 -16.89
N LYS A 231 -13.16 15.50 -17.35
CA LYS A 231 -13.50 15.33 -18.77
C LYS A 231 -12.47 16.03 -19.66
N ASP A 232 -12.11 15.38 -20.76
CA ASP A 232 -11.14 15.85 -21.76
C ASP A 232 -9.71 16.07 -21.21
N THR A 233 -9.40 15.57 -20.01
CA THR A 233 -8.06 15.58 -19.42
C THR A 233 -7.43 14.19 -19.52
N VAL A 234 -6.16 14.13 -19.92
CA VAL A 234 -5.44 12.86 -20.08
C VAL A 234 -4.81 12.45 -18.74
N PRO A 235 -4.95 11.18 -18.31
CA PRO A 235 -4.22 10.67 -17.15
C PRO A 235 -2.71 10.66 -17.44
N ASN A 236 -1.91 11.07 -16.47
CA ASN A 236 -0.46 11.19 -16.60
C ASN A 236 0.31 10.07 -15.86
N VAL A 237 -0.43 9.17 -15.21
CA VAL A 237 0.10 7.92 -14.62
C VAL A 237 -0.78 6.71 -14.96
N MET A 238 -0.18 5.52 -14.86
CA MET A 238 -0.89 4.25 -14.95
C MET A 238 -0.55 3.32 -13.78
N ILE A 239 -1.49 2.42 -13.44
CA ILE A 239 -1.26 1.37 -12.46
C ILE A 239 -0.37 0.28 -13.07
N CYS A 240 0.71 -0.05 -12.39
CA CYS A 240 1.52 -1.22 -12.65
C CYS A 240 1.50 -2.15 -11.42
N PRO A 241 0.99 -3.38 -11.55
CA PRO A 241 1.18 -4.41 -10.53
C PRO A 241 2.67 -4.68 -10.33
N TYR A 242 3.07 -4.80 -9.07
CA TYR A 242 4.45 -5.10 -8.70
C TYR A 242 4.43 -6.15 -7.59
N ASP A 243 5.19 -7.21 -7.79
CA ASP A 243 5.32 -8.32 -6.84
C ASP A 243 6.65 -8.16 -6.10
N PHE A 244 6.60 -7.53 -4.93
CA PHE A 244 7.79 -7.25 -4.15
C PHE A 244 8.33 -8.55 -3.52
N PRO A 245 9.59 -8.95 -3.77
CA PRO A 245 10.15 -10.18 -3.22
C PRO A 245 10.44 -10.03 -1.72
N LEU A 246 9.77 -10.82 -0.87
CA LEU A 246 9.97 -10.80 0.59
C LEU A 246 11.33 -11.38 1.01
N THR A 247 12.12 -11.89 0.07
CA THR A 247 13.53 -12.23 0.28
C THR A 247 14.41 -10.99 0.47
N GLU A 248 13.99 -9.82 -0.02
CA GLU A 248 14.73 -8.55 0.10
C GLU A 248 14.37 -7.80 1.38
N LYS A 249 14.84 -8.35 2.51
CA LYS A 249 14.50 -7.87 3.85
C LYS A 249 14.89 -6.42 4.11
N ASP A 250 15.98 -5.95 3.49
CA ASP A 250 16.49 -4.58 3.69
C ASP A 250 15.51 -3.52 3.17
N MET A 251 14.77 -3.83 2.11
CA MET A 251 13.79 -2.93 1.51
C MET A 251 12.42 -2.99 2.20
N ARG A 252 12.15 -4.07 2.96
CA ARG A 252 10.83 -4.39 3.53
C ARG A 252 10.22 -3.25 4.32
N ALA A 253 11.04 -2.53 5.11
CA ALA A 253 10.56 -1.42 5.95
C ALA A 253 9.96 -0.28 5.12
N TYR A 254 10.40 -0.08 3.88
CA TYR A 254 9.93 1.01 3.01
C TYR A 254 8.73 0.64 2.14
N ILE A 255 8.40 -0.66 2.03
CA ILE A 255 7.23 -1.11 1.29
C ILE A 255 5.98 -0.92 2.15
N PRO A 256 5.08 0.02 1.80
CA PRO A 256 4.02 0.51 2.68
C PRO A 256 2.79 -0.41 2.67
N ASN A 257 3.03 -1.73 2.59
CA ASN A 257 1.99 -2.73 2.50
C ASN A 257 2.13 -3.77 3.60
N LEU A 258 0.98 -4.31 4.02
CA LEU A 258 0.87 -5.38 5.00
C LEU A 258 -0.06 -6.45 4.45
N SER A 259 0.41 -7.71 4.39
CA SER A 259 -0.46 -8.82 3.99
C SER A 259 -1.41 -9.19 5.14
N PHE A 260 -2.69 -9.33 4.84
CA PHE A 260 -3.67 -9.86 5.78
C PHE A 260 -3.64 -11.39 5.77
N GLY A 261 -3.55 -12.00 6.96
CA GLY A 261 -3.47 -13.45 7.12
C GLY A 261 -2.10 -14.04 6.76
N ASN A 262 -1.98 -15.37 6.92
CA ASN A 262 -0.72 -16.07 6.63
C ASN A 262 -0.47 -16.15 5.13
N ALA A 263 0.77 -15.89 4.73
CA ALA A 263 1.26 -15.94 3.35
C ALA A 263 1.27 -17.35 2.71
N GLU A 264 0.71 -18.37 3.38
CA GLU A 264 0.42 -19.64 2.70
C GLU A 264 -0.65 -19.36 1.65
N GLU A 265 -0.19 -19.19 0.41
CA GLU A 265 -0.99 -18.94 -0.76
C GLU A 265 -2.06 -20.02 -0.91
N VAL A 266 -3.23 -19.77 -0.31
CA VAL A 266 -4.43 -20.49 -0.69
C VAL A 266 -4.73 -20.06 -2.12
N ASN A 267 -4.25 -20.85 -3.07
CA ASN A 267 -4.49 -20.64 -4.49
C ASN A 267 -6.00 -20.52 -4.72
N MET A 268 -6.45 -19.35 -5.17
CA MET A 268 -7.85 -19.13 -5.52
C MET A 268 -7.95 -18.88 -7.01
N ARG A 269 -8.86 -19.61 -7.67
CA ARG A 269 -9.20 -19.39 -9.07
C ARG A 269 -10.58 -18.75 -9.17
N ARG A 270 -10.67 -17.75 -10.02
CA ARG A 270 -11.94 -17.08 -10.35
C ARG A 270 -12.69 -17.90 -11.39
N PHE A 271 -13.94 -18.22 -11.11
CA PHE A 271 -14.90 -18.73 -12.09
C PHE A 271 -16.12 -17.80 -12.08
N GLY A 272 -16.24 -16.96 -13.12
CA GLY A 272 -17.25 -15.90 -13.18
C GLY A 272 -17.04 -14.83 -12.10
N SER A 273 -18.06 -14.58 -11.28
CA SER A 273 -17.98 -13.65 -10.13
C SER A 273 -17.49 -14.31 -8.83
N PHE A 274 -17.25 -15.62 -8.83
CA PHE A 274 -16.96 -16.39 -7.62
C PHE A 274 -15.49 -16.84 -7.57
N TRP A 275 -14.93 -16.86 -6.36
CA TRP A 275 -13.58 -17.33 -6.09
C TRP A 275 -13.63 -18.70 -5.42
N PHE A 276 -12.94 -19.68 -6.00
CA PHE A 276 -12.87 -21.05 -5.51
C PHE A 276 -11.44 -21.38 -5.11
N ARG A 277 -11.29 -22.07 -3.98
CA ARG A 277 -10.00 -22.61 -3.56
C ARG A 277 -9.60 -23.73 -4.54
N TRP A 278 -8.44 -23.59 -5.14
CA TRP A 278 -7.83 -24.57 -6.03
C TRP A 278 -6.60 -25.17 -5.34
N GLY A 279 -6.34 -26.46 -5.55
CA GLY A 279 -5.27 -27.19 -4.87
C GLY A 279 -3.89 -26.56 -5.06
N SER A 280 -3.02 -26.77 -4.06
CA SER A 280 -1.62 -26.34 -4.10
C SER A 280 -0.93 -26.99 -5.30
N ARG A 281 -0.66 -26.21 -6.34
CA ARG A 281 0.17 -26.64 -7.45
C ARG A 281 1.53 -26.03 -7.17
N ASN A 282 2.56 -26.88 -7.06
CA ASN A 282 3.95 -26.43 -7.00
C ASN A 282 4.23 -25.58 -8.25
N SER A 283 4.05 -24.27 -8.12
CA SER A 283 4.59 -23.28 -9.04
C SER A 283 6.08 -23.23 -8.78
N GLU A 284 6.89 -23.25 -9.83
CA GLU A 284 8.34 -23.01 -9.73
C GLU A 284 8.58 -21.79 -8.85
N SER A 285 9.32 -22.02 -7.76
CA SER A 285 9.34 -21.17 -6.59
C SER A 285 10.21 -19.93 -6.82
N ASN A 286 9.62 -18.88 -7.37
CA ASN A 286 10.03 -17.55 -6.95
C ASN A 286 9.56 -17.40 -5.49
N GLY A 287 10.43 -16.94 -4.59
CA GLY A 287 10.15 -16.87 -3.15
C GLY A 287 8.87 -16.08 -2.82
N PRO A 288 8.46 -16.03 -1.54
CA PRO A 288 7.23 -15.35 -1.15
C PRO A 288 7.25 -13.87 -1.61
N VAL A 289 6.14 -13.39 -2.18
CA VAL A 289 6.01 -12.02 -2.69
C VAL A 289 4.89 -11.25 -2.00
N LEU A 290 5.04 -9.92 -1.95
CA LEU A 290 4.02 -8.99 -1.51
C LEU A 290 3.39 -8.31 -2.74
N LYS A 291 2.10 -8.58 -2.95
CA LYS A 291 1.34 -8.18 -4.13
C LYS A 291 0.90 -6.71 -4.07
N THR A 292 1.81 -5.79 -4.40
CA THR A 292 1.59 -4.34 -4.35
C THR A 292 1.20 -3.73 -5.71
N LEU A 293 0.96 -2.42 -5.74
CA LEU A 293 0.68 -1.60 -6.90
C LEU A 293 1.50 -0.32 -6.84
N VAL A 294 2.05 0.09 -7.98
CA VAL A 294 2.71 1.38 -8.14
C VAL A 294 2.05 2.19 -9.24
N LEU A 295 2.17 3.52 -9.18
CA LEU A 295 1.82 4.43 -10.26
C LEU A 295 3.08 4.77 -11.04
N VAL A 296 3.04 4.54 -12.35
CA VAL A 296 4.15 4.83 -13.26
C VAL A 296 3.75 5.96 -14.20
N ALA A 297 4.63 6.94 -14.37
CA ALA A 297 4.41 8.08 -15.26
C ALA A 297 4.30 7.63 -16.72
N THR A 298 3.23 8.06 -17.39
CA THR A 298 3.02 7.82 -18.83
C THR A 298 3.51 9.00 -19.68
N THR A 299 3.65 10.18 -19.06
CA THR A 299 4.21 11.40 -19.63
C THR A 299 5.36 11.89 -18.74
N ALA A 300 6.13 12.89 -19.20
CA ALA A 300 6.93 13.65 -18.26
C ALA A 300 5.99 14.46 -17.34
N LEU A 301 6.36 14.60 -16.07
CA LEU A 301 5.60 15.31 -15.04
C LEU A 301 6.45 16.43 -14.46
N CYS A 302 5.85 17.61 -14.25
CA CYS A 302 6.50 18.75 -13.61
C CYS A 302 5.50 19.55 -12.78
N ASP A 303 5.67 19.54 -11.45
CA ASP A 303 4.88 20.36 -10.50
C ASP A 303 3.35 20.32 -10.74
N GLU A 304 2.78 19.14 -11.00
CA GLU A 304 1.40 18.97 -11.44
C GLU A 304 0.62 17.90 -10.64
N GLU A 305 -0.72 17.89 -10.77
CA GLU A 305 -1.57 16.86 -10.15
C GLU A 305 -1.36 15.50 -10.83
N VAL A 306 -1.25 14.44 -10.05
CA VAL A 306 -1.13 13.08 -10.53
C VAL A 306 -2.53 12.51 -10.77
N LEU A 307 -2.84 12.24 -12.03
CA LEU A 307 -4.15 11.82 -12.52
C LEU A 307 -4.13 10.39 -13.01
N LEU A 308 -4.96 9.55 -12.38
CA LEU A 308 -5.05 8.12 -12.62
C LEU A 308 -6.38 7.75 -13.25
N ASN A 309 -6.36 7.06 -14.38
CA ASN A 309 -7.58 6.47 -14.93
C ASN A 309 -8.09 5.30 -14.05
N TYR A 310 -9.12 5.57 -13.24
CA TYR A 310 -9.80 4.58 -12.39
C TYR A 310 -10.42 3.41 -13.13
N ARG A 311 -10.82 3.56 -14.41
CA ARG A 311 -11.48 2.51 -15.21
C ARG A 311 -12.65 1.86 -14.45
N LEU A 312 -13.63 2.66 -14.02
CA LEU A 312 -14.67 2.21 -13.10
C LEU A 312 -15.51 1.05 -13.69
N SER A 313 -15.62 -0.05 -12.94
CA SER A 313 -16.06 -1.37 -13.43
C SER A 313 -17.57 -1.59 -13.53
N ASN A 314 -18.31 -0.65 -14.13
CA ASN A 314 -19.75 -0.76 -14.38
C ASN A 314 -20.63 -0.45 -13.15
N SER A 315 -20.89 0.84 -12.93
CA SER A 315 -22.06 1.29 -12.19
C SER A 315 -23.22 1.43 -13.18
N LYS A 316 -24.35 0.75 -12.94
CA LYS A 316 -25.62 0.91 -13.69
C LYS A 316 -26.02 2.38 -13.95
N ARG A 317 -25.44 3.30 -13.17
CA ARG A 317 -25.34 4.74 -13.44
C ARG A 317 -23.94 5.22 -13.06
N ARG A 318 -23.14 5.68 -14.03
CA ARG A 318 -21.84 6.33 -13.78
C ARG A 318 -22.02 7.53 -12.84
N PRO A 319 -21.15 7.73 -11.83
CA PRO A 319 -21.16 8.95 -11.03
C PRO A 319 -20.98 10.18 -11.93
N SER A 320 -21.55 11.33 -11.54
CA SER A 320 -21.46 12.56 -12.33
C SER A 320 -20.03 13.07 -12.52
N TRP A 321 -19.12 12.71 -11.61
CA TRP A 321 -17.71 13.06 -11.69
C TRP A 321 -16.89 12.15 -12.60
N TYR A 322 -17.38 10.97 -12.97
CA TYR A 322 -16.62 10.01 -13.76
C TYR A 322 -16.90 10.18 -15.24
N THR A 323 -15.84 10.46 -16.01
CA THR A 323 -15.89 10.46 -17.48
C THR A 323 -14.87 9.47 -18.00
N PRO A 324 -15.26 8.40 -18.71
CA PRO A 324 -14.28 7.46 -19.26
C PRO A 324 -13.23 8.19 -20.11
N VAL A 325 -11.97 7.84 -19.89
CA VAL A 325 -10.86 8.35 -20.71
C VAL A 325 -10.88 7.70 -22.10
N ASP A 326 -11.19 6.41 -22.16
CA ASP A 326 -11.34 5.63 -23.40
C ASP A 326 -12.53 4.67 -23.21
N GLU A 327 -13.64 4.96 -23.89
CA GLU A 327 -14.86 4.15 -23.77
C GLU A 327 -14.70 2.75 -24.35
N GLU A 328 -13.91 2.58 -25.43
CA GLU A 328 -13.69 1.30 -26.08
C GLU A 328 -12.80 0.39 -25.23
N GLU A 329 -11.76 0.96 -24.61
CA GLU A 329 -10.92 0.23 -23.66
C GLU A 329 -11.70 -0.18 -22.40
N ASP A 330 -12.51 0.72 -21.84
CA ASP A 330 -13.37 0.41 -20.70
C ASP A 330 -14.38 -0.69 -21.05
N GLN A 331 -15.00 -0.65 -22.23
CA GLN A 331 -15.88 -1.72 -22.71
C GLN A 331 -15.13 -3.04 -22.82
N ARG A 332 -13.96 -3.09 -23.47
CA ARG A 332 -13.17 -4.32 -23.61
C ARG A 332 -12.75 -4.91 -22.26
N ARG A 333 -12.50 -4.08 -21.25
CA ARG A 333 -12.11 -4.53 -19.91
C ARG A 333 -13.27 -5.13 -19.11
N TRP A 334 -14.49 -4.65 -19.33
CA TRP A 334 -15.66 -4.99 -18.52
C TRP A 334 -16.73 -5.83 -19.24
N SER A 335 -16.54 -6.13 -20.53
CA SER A 335 -17.34 -7.11 -21.30
C SER A 335 -17.03 -8.53 -20.88
#